data_AF-A0A9N7JKQ7-F1
#
_entry.id   AF-A0A9N7JKQ7-F1
#
_cell.length_a   1.000
_cell.length_b   1.000
_cell.length_c   1.000
_cell.angle_alpha   90.00
_cell.angle_beta   90.00
_cell.angle_gamma   90.00
#
_symmetry.space_group_name_H-M   'P 1'
#
loop_
_entity.id
_entity.type
_entity.pdbx_description
1 polymer ?
#
loop_
_entity_poly.entity_id
_entity_poly.type
_entity_poly.pdbx_seq_one_letter_code
_entity_poly.pdbx_strand_id
1 'polypeptide(L)'
;MIRTMVCQKEGCSGNRFRIQADDGKIQLTCDQCKSKYYIETSSDDVIMLPNCSKCNNETFKIFRDVNKKAVYAKCTECGSEPEMMYIDSDGTQVSYEAKLLNDIKEVMSLVEQRMCNLERNVQDLEQGQDMLEQSLAYINRYIVERD
;
A
#
# COMPACT_ATOMS: atom_id res chain seq x y z
N MET A 1 -0.94 -19.74 -1.95
CA MET A 1 -1.85 -20.71 -2.60
C MET A 1 -3.24 -20.12 -2.53
N ILE A 2 -3.93 -19.99 -3.66
CA ILE A 2 -5.28 -19.39 -3.71
C ILE A 2 -6.32 -20.50 -3.53
N ARG A 3 -7.25 -20.30 -2.59
CA ARG A 3 -8.35 -21.24 -2.33
C ARG A 3 -9.69 -20.51 -2.36
N THR A 4 -10.69 -21.15 -2.94
CA THR A 4 -12.08 -20.69 -2.87
C THR A 4 -12.58 -20.83 -1.44
N MET A 5 -13.21 -19.79 -0.92
CA MET A 5 -13.87 -19.84 0.38
C MET A 5 -15.23 -20.53 0.25
N VAL A 6 -15.50 -21.46 1.17
CA VAL A 6 -16.79 -22.11 1.33
C VAL A 6 -17.27 -21.82 2.75
N CYS A 7 -18.58 -21.72 2.92
CA CYS A 7 -19.19 -21.51 4.23
C CYS A 7 -18.75 -22.61 5.20
N GLN A 8 -18.33 -22.22 6.40
CA GLN A 8 -17.82 -23.13 7.42
C GLN A 8 -18.89 -23.54 8.45
N LYS A 9 -20.10 -22.98 8.38
CA LYS A 9 -21.20 -23.38 9.24
C LYS A 9 -21.61 -24.82 8.91
N GLU A 10 -21.73 -25.64 9.95
CA GLU A 10 -22.16 -27.04 9.84
C GLU A 10 -23.51 -27.14 9.10
N GLY A 11 -23.59 -28.06 8.14
CA GLY A 11 -24.77 -28.24 7.28
C GLY A 11 -24.92 -27.23 6.14
N CYS A 12 -23.98 -26.28 5.96
CA CYS A 12 -24.01 -25.32 4.85
C CYS A 12 -22.85 -25.57 3.87
N SER A 13 -23.16 -25.64 2.57
CA SER A 13 -22.18 -25.79 1.47
C SER A 13 -22.09 -24.55 0.57
N GLY A 14 -22.61 -23.41 1.05
CA GLY A 14 -22.66 -22.17 0.28
C GLY A 14 -21.28 -21.61 -0.06
N ASN A 15 -21.11 -21.18 -1.32
CA ASN A 15 -19.89 -20.54 -1.82
C ASN A 15 -20.12 -19.13 -2.39
N ARG A 16 -21.29 -18.56 -2.13
CA ARG A 16 -21.70 -17.21 -2.52
C ARG A 16 -21.84 -16.35 -1.27
N PHE A 17 -21.22 -15.18 -1.30
CA PHE A 17 -21.14 -14.28 -0.17
C PHE A 17 -21.50 -12.86 -0.59
N ARG A 18 -22.19 -12.14 0.28
CA ARG A 18 -22.31 -10.69 0.22
C ARG A 18 -21.15 -10.07 0.98
N ILE A 19 -20.59 -8.99 0.44
CA ILE A 19 -19.43 -8.29 0.98
C ILE A 19 -19.91 -7.00 1.64
N GLN A 20 -19.43 -6.69 2.84
CA GLN A 20 -19.62 -5.39 3.48
C GLN A 20 -18.27 -4.95 4.03
N ALA A 21 -17.92 -3.68 3.83
CA ALA A 21 -16.79 -3.07 4.50
C ALA A 21 -17.24 -2.57 5.87
N ASP A 22 -16.47 -2.90 6.90
CA ASP A 22 -16.69 -2.52 8.29
C ASP A 22 -15.34 -2.16 8.90
N ASP A 23 -15.02 -0.86 8.90
CA ASP A 23 -13.86 -0.20 9.53
C ASP A 23 -12.57 -1.06 9.58
N GLY A 24 -11.87 -1.15 8.44
CA GLY A 24 -10.63 -1.94 8.28
C GLY A 24 -10.82 -3.46 8.14
N LYS A 25 -12.07 -3.95 8.17
CA LYS A 25 -12.41 -5.37 7.98
C LYS A 25 -13.43 -5.56 6.86
N ILE A 26 -13.34 -6.70 6.21
CA ILE A 26 -14.36 -7.17 5.28
C ILE A 26 -15.26 -8.17 6.01
N GLN A 27 -16.53 -7.84 6.14
CA GLN A 27 -17.58 -8.75 6.56
C GLN A 27 -18.15 -9.50 5.35
N LEU A 28 -18.01 -10.82 5.36
CA LEU A 28 -18.61 -11.72 4.38
C LEU A 28 -19.84 -12.39 4.97
N THR A 29 -20.98 -12.29 4.29
CA THR A 29 -22.23 -12.94 4.70
C THR A 29 -22.60 -14.03 3.71
N CYS A 30 -22.67 -15.28 4.16
CA CYS A 30 -23.07 -16.41 3.31
C CYS A 30 -24.51 -16.21 2.82
N ASP A 31 -24.74 -16.31 1.52
CA ASP A 31 -26.07 -16.05 0.97
C ASP A 31 -27.09 -17.15 1.32
N GLN A 32 -26.64 -18.37 1.60
CA GLN A 32 -27.51 -19.51 1.94
C GLN A 32 -27.92 -19.55 3.41
N CYS A 33 -26.95 -19.50 4.34
CA CYS A 33 -27.22 -19.69 5.78
C CYS A 33 -27.11 -18.41 6.61
N LYS A 34 -26.78 -17.28 5.96
CA LYS A 34 -26.60 -15.95 6.57
C LYS A 34 -25.52 -15.85 7.64
N SER A 35 -24.66 -16.85 7.77
CA SER A 35 -23.45 -16.77 8.62
C SER A 35 -22.53 -15.65 8.17
N LYS A 36 -21.99 -14.92 9.15
CA LYS A 36 -21.04 -13.83 8.96
C LYS A 36 -19.62 -14.29 9.26
N TYR A 37 -18.67 -13.83 8.47
CA TYR A 37 -17.23 -14.07 8.62
C TYR A 37 -16.50 -12.74 8.45
N TYR A 38 -15.50 -12.48 9.27
CA TYR A 38 -14.71 -11.25 9.21
C TYR A 38 -13.31 -11.58 8.71
N ILE A 39 -12.84 -10.82 7.72
CA ILE A 39 -11.47 -10.92 7.22
C ILE A 39 -10.79 -9.57 7.41
N GLU A 40 -9.64 -9.58 8.08
CA GLU A 40 -8.76 -8.42 8.14
C GLU A 40 -8.11 -8.22 6.76
N THR A 41 -8.30 -7.03 6.21
CA THR A 41 -7.58 -6.58 5.01
C THR A 41 -6.28 -5.91 5.42
N SER A 42 -5.24 -6.09 4.61
CA SER A 42 -3.92 -5.51 4.86
C SER A 42 -3.78 -4.07 4.36
N SER A 43 -4.78 -3.53 3.64
CA SER A 43 -4.77 -2.14 3.18
C SER A 43 -5.96 -1.39 3.75
N ASP A 44 -5.69 -0.42 4.62
CA ASP A 44 -6.71 0.50 5.15
C ASP A 44 -7.19 1.49 4.06
N ASP A 45 -6.42 1.63 2.98
CA ASP A 45 -6.64 2.59 1.89
C ASP A 45 -7.68 2.14 0.85
N VAL A 46 -8.23 0.93 0.95
CA VAL A 46 -9.15 0.35 -0.06
C VAL A 46 -10.43 -0.18 0.58
N ILE A 47 -11.56 0.38 0.17
CA ILE A 47 -12.90 -0.09 0.52
C ILE A 47 -13.48 -0.90 -0.63
N MET A 48 -13.78 -2.17 -0.37
CA MET A 48 -14.51 -3.02 -1.31
C MET A 48 -16.03 -2.83 -1.11
N LEU A 49 -16.73 -2.38 -2.15
CA LEU A 49 -18.17 -2.17 -2.10
C LEU A 49 -18.95 -3.48 -2.27
N PRO A 50 -20.19 -3.53 -1.75
CA PRO A 50 -21.08 -4.69 -1.88
C PRO A 50 -21.55 -4.99 -3.31
N ASN A 51 -21.25 -4.15 -4.30
CA ASN A 51 -21.89 -4.19 -5.61
C ASN A 51 -20.90 -4.50 -6.72
N CYS A 52 -21.35 -5.25 -7.72
CA CYS A 52 -20.53 -5.54 -8.89
C CYS A 52 -20.47 -4.34 -9.81
N SER A 53 -19.24 -3.98 -10.22
CA SER A 53 -18.93 -2.87 -11.14
C SER A 53 -19.64 -2.90 -12.51
N LYS A 54 -20.27 -4.02 -12.91
CA LYS A 54 -20.94 -4.15 -14.22
C LYS A 54 -22.43 -4.44 -14.16
N CYS A 55 -22.85 -5.39 -13.33
CA CYS A 55 -24.24 -5.87 -13.30
C CYS A 55 -24.95 -5.54 -11.99
N ASN A 56 -24.31 -4.79 -11.10
CA ASN A 56 -24.85 -4.39 -9.80
C ASN A 56 -25.28 -5.57 -8.90
N ASN A 57 -24.83 -6.79 -9.20
CA ASN A 57 -25.09 -7.95 -8.35
C ASN A 57 -24.32 -7.83 -7.03
N GLU A 58 -24.95 -8.28 -5.94
CA GLU A 58 -24.43 -8.14 -4.58
C GLU A 58 -23.75 -9.42 -4.04
N THR A 59 -23.69 -10.48 -4.87
CA THR A 59 -23.17 -11.78 -4.47
C THR A 59 -21.90 -12.16 -5.22
N PHE A 60 -20.91 -12.64 -4.46
CA PHE A 60 -19.57 -12.91 -4.95
C PHE A 60 -19.07 -14.27 -4.51
N LYS A 61 -18.25 -14.90 -5.35
CA LYS A 61 -17.35 -15.98 -4.95
C LYS A 61 -16.08 -15.37 -4.41
N ILE A 62 -15.69 -15.79 -3.21
CA ILE A 62 -14.53 -15.26 -2.51
C ILE A 62 -13.37 -16.24 -2.65
N PHE A 63 -12.19 -15.71 -2.90
CA PHE A 63 -10.93 -16.45 -2.97
C PHE A 63 -9.94 -15.82 -2.00
N ARG A 64 -9.21 -16.65 -1.25
CA ARG A 64 -8.20 -16.19 -0.31
C ARG A 64 -6.84 -16.72 -0.72
N ASP A 65 -5.84 -15.84 -0.81
CA ASP A 65 -4.46 -16.26 -0.89
C ASP A 65 -3.90 -16.46 0.51
N VAL A 66 -3.60 -17.72 0.84
CA VAL A 66 -3.06 -18.10 2.16
C VAL A 66 -1.70 -17.44 2.41
N ASN A 67 -0.93 -17.14 1.35
CA ASN A 67 0.45 -16.65 1.48
C ASN A 67 0.50 -15.13 1.62
N LYS A 68 -0.34 -14.42 0.85
CA LYS A 68 -0.33 -12.96 0.77
C LYS A 68 -1.38 -12.28 1.66
N LYS A 69 -2.18 -13.05 2.40
CA LYS A 69 -3.37 -12.59 3.16
C LYS A 69 -4.36 -11.76 2.32
N ALA A 70 -4.28 -11.84 0.99
CA ALA A 70 -5.14 -11.09 0.07
C ALA A 70 -6.48 -11.81 -0.14
N VAL A 71 -7.54 -11.03 -0.26
CA VAL A 71 -8.90 -11.49 -0.59
C VAL A 71 -9.26 -11.01 -1.99
N TYR A 72 -9.75 -11.92 -2.81
CA TYR A 72 -10.26 -11.62 -4.14
C TYR A 72 -11.73 -12.03 -4.21
N ALA A 73 -12.50 -11.31 -5.02
CA ALA A 73 -13.92 -11.57 -5.18
C ALA A 73 -14.29 -11.54 -6.66
N LYS A 74 -15.17 -12.45 -7.08
CA LYS A 74 -15.75 -12.46 -8.43
C LYS A 74 -17.27 -12.54 -8.36
N CYS A 75 -17.94 -11.66 -9.08
CA CYS A 75 -19.38 -11.63 -9.19
C CYS A 75 -19.91 -12.99 -9.66
N THR A 76 -20.95 -13.49 -9.02
CA THR A 76 -21.53 -14.80 -9.37
C THR A 76 -22.25 -14.81 -10.71
N GLU A 77 -22.71 -13.65 -11.18
CA GLU A 77 -23.48 -13.51 -12.42
C GLU A 77 -22.59 -13.26 -13.65
N CYS A 78 -21.71 -12.24 -13.58
CA CYS A 78 -20.89 -11.84 -14.74
C CYS A 78 -19.39 -12.13 -14.59
N GLY A 79 -18.95 -12.64 -13.43
CA GLY A 79 -17.54 -12.92 -13.15
C GLY A 79 -16.63 -11.70 -12.96
N SER A 80 -17.17 -10.48 -13.08
CA SER A 80 -16.41 -9.24 -12.87
C SER A 80 -16.15 -8.99 -11.38
N GLU A 81 -15.20 -8.12 -11.10
CA GLU A 81 -14.79 -7.78 -9.73
C GLU A 81 -15.81 -6.83 -9.06
N PRO A 82 -15.86 -6.79 -7.72
CA PRO A 82 -16.63 -5.78 -7.00
C PRO A 82 -16.12 -4.39 -7.33
N GLU A 83 -16.98 -3.41 -7.14
CA GLU A 83 -16.57 -2.02 -7.17
C GLU A 83 -15.65 -1.72 -5.97
N MET A 84 -14.60 -0.93 -6.20
CA MET A 84 -13.62 -0.55 -5.17
C MET A 84 -13.54 0.96 -5.09
N MET A 85 -13.43 1.47 -3.88
CA MET A 85 -13.15 2.88 -3.59
C MET A 85 -11.79 2.98 -2.91
N TYR A 86 -11.00 3.95 -3.34
CA TYR A 86 -9.70 4.25 -2.73
C TYR A 86 -9.86 5.47 -1.84
N ILE A 87 -9.20 5.45 -0.69
CA ILE A 87 -9.18 6.57 0.25
C ILE A 87 -7.77 7.16 0.26
N ASP A 88 -7.70 8.49 0.21
CA ASP A 88 -6.44 9.21 0.42
C ASP A 88 -6.12 9.40 1.92
N SER A 89 -4.96 9.97 2.21
CA SER A 89 -4.49 10.23 3.58
C SER A 89 -5.43 11.10 4.41
N ASP A 90 -6.30 11.88 3.76
CA ASP A 90 -7.24 12.79 4.40
C ASP A 90 -8.62 12.16 4.63
N GLY A 91 -8.79 10.88 4.28
CA GLY A 91 -10.05 10.17 4.41
C GLY A 91 -11.03 10.42 3.26
N THR A 92 -10.59 11.06 2.17
CA THR A 92 -11.44 11.38 1.03
C THR A 92 -11.41 10.28 -0.02
N GLN A 93 -12.57 9.99 -0.60
CA GLN A 93 -12.67 9.05 -1.70
C GLN A 93 -12.01 9.62 -2.96
N VAL A 94 -11.08 8.86 -3.54
CA VAL A 94 -10.35 9.22 -4.76
C VAL A 94 -10.38 8.07 -5.76
N SER A 95 -10.07 8.36 -7.03
CA SER A 95 -9.83 7.30 -8.01
C SER A 95 -8.50 6.60 -7.74
N TYR A 96 -8.32 5.41 -8.32
CA TYR A 96 -7.06 4.68 -8.21
C TYR A 96 -5.88 5.50 -8.78
N GLU A 97 -6.07 6.14 -9.93
CA GLU A 97 -5.05 6.96 -10.59
C GLU A 97 -4.67 8.16 -9.73
N ALA A 98 -5.64 8.79 -9.06
CA ALA A 98 -5.41 9.91 -8.17
C ALA A 98 -4.64 9.48 -6.90
N LYS A 99 -5.00 8.35 -6.29
CA LYS A 99 -4.28 7.77 -5.15
C LYS A 99 -2.84 7.43 -5.53
N LEU A 100 -2.64 6.71 -6.64
CA LEU A 100 -1.31 6.37 -7.14
C LEU A 100 -0.45 7.61 -7.38
N LEU A 101 -1.03 8.66 -7.97
CA LEU A 101 -0.33 9.92 -8.20
C LEU A 101 0.08 10.60 -6.88
N ASN A 102 -0.79 10.58 -5.87
CA ASN A 102 -0.49 11.13 -4.55
C ASN A 102 0.63 10.33 -3.85
N ASP A 103 0.57 8.99 -3.88
CA ASP A 103 1.62 8.14 -3.32
C ASP A 103 2.97 8.41 -4.01
N ILE A 104 2.98 8.62 -5.34
CA ILE A 104 4.19 9.01 -6.08
C ILE A 104 4.72 10.37 -5.61
N LYS A 105 3.85 11.36 -5.41
CA LYS A 105 4.25 12.71 -4.95
C LYS A 105 4.88 12.67 -3.56
N GLU A 106 4.35 11.86 -2.65
CA GLU A 106 4.92 11.69 -1.31
C GLU A 106 6.34 11.11 -1.39
N VAL A 107 6.52 10.05 -2.19
CA VAL A 107 7.84 9.45 -2.42
C VAL A 107 8.80 10.45 -3.07
N MET A 108 8.35 11.23 -4.06
CA MET A 108 9.17 12.27 -4.69
C MET A 108 9.61 13.34 -3.70
N SER A 109 8.70 13.77 -2.80
CA SER A 109 9.01 14.75 -1.76
C SER A 109 10.09 14.24 -0.81
N LEU A 110 10.02 12.95 -0.44
CA LEU A 110 11.07 12.31 0.39
C LEU A 110 12.41 12.22 -0.37
N VAL A 111 12.38 11.91 -1.66
CA VAL A 111 13.59 11.88 -2.50
C VAL A 111 14.24 13.26 -2.57
N GLU A 112 13.44 14.31 -2.80
CA GLU A 112 13.91 15.69 -2.84
C GLU A 112 14.58 16.09 -1.52
N GLN A 113 13.95 15.82 -0.38
CA GLN A 113 14.54 16.08 0.94
C GLN A 113 15.88 15.36 1.14
N ARG A 114 15.96 14.08 0.73
CA ARG A 114 17.20 13.31 0.82
C ARG A 114 18.28 13.86 -0.09
N MET A 115 17.93 14.34 -1.28
CA MET A 115 18.86 14.98 -2.21
C MET A 115 19.42 16.28 -1.62
N CYS A 116 18.57 17.15 -1.08
CA CYS A 116 19.00 18.38 -0.40
C CYS A 116 19.93 18.10 0.80
N ASN A 117 19.71 17.00 1.52
CA ASN A 117 20.61 16.57 2.59
C ASN A 117 21.98 16.12 2.04
N LEU A 118 21.98 15.39 0.92
CA LEU A 118 23.23 14.97 0.26
C LEU A 118 24.02 16.17 -0.26
N GLU A 119 23.36 17.14 -0.90
CA GLU A 119 24.02 18.37 -1.38
C GLU A 119 24.71 19.12 -0.25
N ARG A 120 24.03 19.29 0.90
CA ARG A 120 24.64 19.89 2.09
C ARG A 120 25.84 19.10 2.59
N ASN A 121 25.71 17.78 2.71
CA ASN A 121 26.81 16.93 3.17
C ASN A 121 28.03 17.01 2.22
N VAL A 122 27.81 17.13 0.91
CA VAL A 122 28.89 17.29 -0.08
C VAL A 122 29.58 18.64 0.11
N GLN A 123 28.82 19.73 0.28
CA GLN A 123 29.39 21.05 0.55
C GLN A 123 30.23 21.07 1.84
N ASP A 124 29.76 20.42 2.91
CA ASP A 124 30.50 20.31 4.16
C ASP A 124 31.81 19.53 3.99
N LEU A 125 31.79 18.48 3.16
CA LEU A 125 32.99 17.70 2.83
C LEU A 125 34.00 18.50 2.01
N GLU A 126 33.54 19.26 1.01
CA GLU A 126 34.39 20.14 0.21
C GLU A 126 35.10 21.19 1.08
N GLN A 127 34.35 21.84 1.99
CA GLN A 127 34.93 22.80 2.93
C GLN A 127 35.94 22.15 3.89
N GLY A 128 35.64 20.93 4.36
CA GLY A 128 36.56 20.15 5.18
C GLY A 128 37.85 19.81 4.44
N GLN A 129 37.76 19.46 3.16
CA GLN A 129 38.91 19.17 2.32
C GLN A 129 39.78 20.43 2.11
N ASP A 130 39.18 21.57 1.79
CA ASP A 130 39.91 22.84 1.62
C ASP A 130 40.72 23.20 2.87
N MET A 131 40.14 23.04 4.06
CA MET A 131 40.85 23.29 5.32
C MET A 131 42.04 22.34 5.54
N LEU A 132 41.89 21.07 5.17
CA LEU A 132 42.96 20.09 5.26
C LEU A 132 44.09 20.43 4.28
N GLU A 133 43.77 20.82 3.05
CA GLU A 133 44.75 21.24 2.06
C GLU A 133 45.55 22.47 2.51
N GLN A 134 44.88 23.47 3.07
CA GLN A 134 45.55 24.65 3.65
C GLN A 134 46.47 24.28 4.82
N SER A 135 46.01 23.39 5.70
CA SER A 135 46.80 22.91 6.84
C SER A 135 48.05 22.14 6.39
N LEU A 136 47.92 21.30 5.37
CA LEU A 136 49.04 20.57 4.77
C LEU A 136 50.04 21.52 4.10
N ALA A 137 49.57 22.52 3.37
CA ALA A 137 50.43 23.53 2.75
C ALA A 137 51.24 24.30 3.80
N TYR A 138 50.61 24.67 4.92
CA TYR A 138 51.28 25.32 6.05
C TYR A 138 52.36 24.42 6.66
N ILE A 139 52.04 23.15 6.96
CA ILE A 139 53.02 22.20 7.52
C ILE A 139 54.20 22.01 6.56
N ASN A 140 53.93 21.81 5.27
CA ASN A 140 54.98 21.64 4.26
C ASN A 140 55.93 22.83 4.22
N ARG A 141 55.41 24.07 4.31
CA ARG A 141 56.23 25.27 4.38
C ARG A 141 57.19 25.25 5.57
N TYR A 142 56.70 24.87 6.76
CA TYR A 142 57.54 24.77 7.97
C TYR A 142 58.61 23.68 7.89
N ILE A 143 58.33 22.58 7.20
CA ILE A 143 59.31 21.50 6.99
C ILE A 143 60.40 21.99 6.04
N VAL A 144 60.03 22.56 4.89
CA VAL A 144 60.98 23.06 3.88
C VAL A 144 61.83 24.22 4.42
N GLU A 145 61.29 25.09 5.27
CA GLU A 145 62.04 26.20 5.88
C GLU A 145 63.03 25.76 6.99
N ARG A 146 63.02 24.48 7.40
CA ARG A 146 63.92 23.94 8.45
C ARG A 146 65.06 23.07 7.93
N ASP A 147 65.01 22.66 6.66
CA ASP A 147 66.12 22.01 5.94
C ASP A 147 66.98 23.04 5.17
#